data_AF-A0A6P1R584-F1
#
_entry.id   AF-A0A6P1R584-F1
#
_cell.length_a   1.000
_cell.length_b   1.000
_cell.length_c   1.000
_cell.angle_alpha   90.00
_cell.angle_beta   90.00
_cell.angle_gamma   90.00
#
_symmetry.space_group_name_H-M   'P 1'
#
loop_
_entity.id
_entity.type
_entity.pdbx_description
1 polymer ?
#
loop_
_entity_poly.entity_id
_entity_poly.type
_entity_poly.pdbx_seq_one_letter_code
_entity_poly.pdbx_strand_id
1 'polypeptide(L)'
;MSQASQTNIIIGPWAQPPQSLTAIQELWEKYQSEAALKQRIYSLFNRVAVVGTQDEIDQAEAACDRAHDVLSDLSEAILEAETTDPKADLPIKAQVVARREADLGAPCDEGEIASFCRDVQIALLGHLPTQ
;
A
#
# COMPACT_ATOMS: atom_id res chain seq x y z
N MET A 1 52.17 -30.60 -15.78
CA MET A 1 51.52 -29.49 -16.52
C MET A 1 50.17 -30.02 -16.97
N SER A 2 48.97 -29.56 -16.57
CA SER A 2 48.46 -28.40 -15.83
C SER A 2 47.29 -28.90 -14.97
N GLN A 3 47.25 -28.60 -13.68
CA GLN A 3 46.41 -27.55 -13.05
C GLN A 3 44.92 -27.51 -13.45
N ALA A 4 44.13 -27.84 -12.42
CA ALA A 4 42.75 -27.52 -12.08
C ALA A 4 42.04 -26.36 -12.79
N SER A 5 40.73 -26.53 -12.98
CA SER A 5 39.74 -25.64 -12.35
C SER A 5 38.41 -26.38 -12.23
N GLN A 6 38.25 -27.12 -11.13
CA GLN A 6 36.92 -27.41 -10.61
C GLN A 6 36.40 -26.10 -10.01
N THR A 7 35.45 -25.47 -10.69
CA THR A 7 34.71 -24.33 -10.12
C THR A 7 33.79 -24.90 -9.05
N ASN A 8 34.33 -24.99 -7.84
CA ASN A 8 33.58 -25.27 -6.63
C ASN A 8 32.74 -24.03 -6.34
N ILE A 9 31.47 -24.03 -6.74
CA ILE A 9 30.52 -22.99 -6.33
C ILE A 9 30.26 -23.23 -4.84
N ILE A 10 30.97 -22.45 -4.01
CA ILE A 10 30.71 -22.33 -2.59
C ILE A 10 29.34 -21.68 -2.45
N ILE A 11 28.30 -22.49 -2.31
CA ILE A 11 27.00 -22.03 -1.80
C ILE A 11 27.22 -21.80 -0.30
N GLY A 12 27.51 -20.56 0.07
CA GLY A 12 27.60 -20.17 1.48
C GLY A 12 26.28 -20.44 2.20
N PRO A 13 26.28 -20.85 3.48
CA PRO A 13 25.07 -21.27 4.21
C PRO A 13 24.16 -20.11 4.67
N TRP A 14 24.19 -18.96 3.98
CA TRP A 14 23.49 -17.74 4.39
C TRP A 14 22.88 -16.98 3.22
N ALA A 15 22.16 -17.67 2.34
CA ALA A 15 21.09 -17.01 1.60
C ALA A 15 19.87 -17.04 2.52
N GLN A 16 19.61 -15.96 3.27
CA GLN A 16 18.32 -15.83 3.93
C GLN A 16 17.23 -16.01 2.86
N PRO A 17 16.22 -16.85 3.09
CA PRO A 17 15.10 -16.92 2.16
C PRO A 17 14.51 -15.51 2.01
N PRO A 18 14.06 -15.11 0.81
CA PRO A 18 13.40 -13.83 0.65
C PRO A 18 12.29 -13.74 1.70
N GLN A 19 12.36 -12.71 2.56
CA GLN A 19 11.29 -12.46 3.53
C GLN A 19 10.00 -12.30 2.74
N SER A 20 9.02 -13.17 3.01
CA SER A 20 7.67 -13.02 2.46
C SER A 20 7.11 -11.69 2.93
N LEU A 21 6.51 -10.93 2.02
CA LEU A 21 5.84 -9.68 2.35
C LEU A 21 4.75 -9.92 3.41
N THR A 22 4.56 -8.96 4.30
CA THR A 22 3.38 -8.93 5.18
C THR A 22 2.13 -8.65 4.36
N ALA A 23 0.95 -9.00 4.88
CA ALA A 23 -0.31 -8.68 4.23
C ALA A 23 -0.46 -7.16 3.98
N ILE A 24 0.00 -6.33 4.91
CA ILE A 24 0.01 -4.86 4.77
C ILE A 24 0.91 -4.42 3.62
N GLN A 25 2.09 -5.03 3.46
CA GLN A 25 2.98 -4.75 2.33
C GLN A 25 2.36 -5.15 0.98
N GLU A 26 1.72 -6.31 0.90
CA GLU A 26 1.01 -6.74 -0.32
C GLU A 26 -0.16 -5.80 -0.69
N LEU A 27 -0.94 -5.37 0.31
CA LEU A 27 -2.01 -4.40 0.12
C LEU A 27 -1.46 -3.03 -0.29
N TRP A 28 -0.32 -2.63 0.26
CA TRP A 28 0.33 -1.36 -0.07
C TRP A 28 0.87 -1.31 -1.50
N GLU A 29 1.41 -2.40 -2.02
CA GLU A 29 1.80 -2.49 -3.44
C GLU A 29 0.58 -2.30 -4.36
N LYS A 30 -0.55 -2.93 -4.02
CA LYS A 30 -1.82 -2.74 -4.74
C LYS A 30 -2.32 -1.30 -4.62
N TYR A 31 -2.32 -0.73 -3.42
CA TYR A 31 -2.73 0.66 -3.17
C TYR A 31 -1.96 1.64 -4.04
N GLN A 32 -0.63 1.51 -4.13
CA GLN A 32 0.19 2.40 -4.95
C GLN A 32 -0.14 2.27 -6.45
N SER A 33 -0.36 1.05 -6.93
CA SER A 33 -0.77 0.80 -8.32
C SER A 33 -2.13 1.43 -8.63
N GLU A 34 -3.11 1.22 -7.75
CA GLU A 34 -4.46 1.75 -7.92
C GLU A 34 -4.50 3.27 -7.78
N ALA A 35 -3.71 3.86 -6.88
CA ALA A 35 -3.57 5.32 -6.77
C ALA A 35 -3.04 5.94 -8.07
N ALA A 36 -2.02 5.32 -8.67
CA ALA A 36 -1.49 5.76 -9.96
C ALA A 36 -2.51 5.57 -11.10
N LEU A 37 -3.29 4.49 -11.08
CA LEU A 37 -4.35 4.24 -12.06
C LEU A 37 -5.48 5.28 -11.93
N LYS A 38 -5.94 5.57 -10.71
CA LYS A 38 -6.94 6.61 -10.43
C LYS A 38 -6.52 7.96 -10.99
N GLN A 39 -5.27 8.39 -10.77
CA GLN A 39 -4.75 9.64 -11.35
C GLN A 39 -4.86 9.67 -12.88
N ARG A 40 -4.57 8.55 -13.55
CA ARG A 40 -4.70 8.43 -15.02
C ARG A 40 -6.17 8.50 -15.45
N ILE A 41 -7.07 7.80 -14.75
CA ILE A 41 -8.51 7.80 -15.04
C ILE A 41 -9.07 9.22 -14.90
N TYR A 42 -8.76 9.93 -13.82
CA TYR A 42 -9.22 11.31 -13.61
C TYR A 42 -8.65 12.27 -14.66
N SER A 43 -7.39 12.07 -15.06
CA SER A 43 -6.78 12.84 -16.16
C SER A 43 -7.49 12.61 -17.50
N LEU A 44 -7.95 11.38 -17.76
CA LEU A 44 -8.73 11.05 -18.95
C LEU A 44 -10.15 11.62 -18.88
N PHE A 45 -10.81 11.52 -17.72
CA PHE A 45 -12.11 12.13 -17.48
C PHE A 45 -12.09 13.63 -17.80
N ASN A 46 -11.09 14.37 -17.31
CA ASN A 46 -10.95 15.80 -17.61
C ASN A 46 -10.87 16.11 -19.11
N ARG A 47 -10.36 15.18 -19.92
CA ARG A 47 -10.34 15.34 -21.38
C ARG A 47 -11.70 15.02 -21.98
N VAL A 48 -12.32 13.91 -21.58
CA VAL A 48 -13.64 13.48 -22.05
C VAL A 48 -14.72 14.50 -21.68
N ALA A 49 -14.65 15.12 -20.50
CA ALA A 49 -15.58 16.16 -20.05
C ALA A 49 -15.62 17.40 -20.96
N VAL A 50 -14.58 17.64 -21.77
CA VAL A 50 -14.49 18.81 -22.66
C VAL A 50 -14.97 18.51 -24.08
N VAL A 51 -14.70 17.30 -24.59
CA VAL A 51 -14.90 16.97 -26.02
C VAL A 51 -15.79 15.75 -26.26
N GLY A 52 -16.15 15.03 -25.20
CA GLY A 52 -16.91 13.79 -25.26
C GLY A 52 -18.40 14.03 -25.42
N THR A 53 -19.07 12.97 -25.85
CA THR A 53 -20.53 12.85 -25.80
C THR A 53 -20.99 12.58 -24.36
N GLN A 54 -22.28 12.75 -24.09
CA GLN A 54 -22.83 12.46 -22.76
C GLN A 54 -22.56 11.02 -22.33
N ASP A 55 -22.77 10.04 -23.22
CA ASP A 55 -22.53 8.61 -22.92
C ASP A 55 -21.06 8.33 -22.56
N GLU A 56 -20.11 9.02 -23.20
CA GLU A 56 -18.68 8.89 -22.88
C GLU A 56 -18.34 9.55 -21.54
N ILE A 57 -18.97 10.68 -21.23
CA ILE A 57 -18.83 11.36 -19.93
C ILE A 57 -19.35 10.46 -18.81
N ASP A 58 -20.54 9.88 -18.97
CA ASP A 58 -21.16 8.98 -17.98
C ASP A 58 -20.29 7.73 -17.75
N GLN A 59 -19.71 7.16 -18.81
CA GLN A 59 -18.78 6.03 -18.69
C GLN A 59 -17.48 6.40 -17.96
N ALA A 60 -16.95 7.60 -18.23
CA ALA A 60 -15.74 8.09 -17.59
C ALA A 60 -15.98 8.43 -16.10
N GLU A 61 -17.12 9.01 -15.75
CA GLU A 61 -17.54 9.24 -14.37
C GLU A 61 -17.66 7.93 -13.60
N ALA A 62 -18.36 6.93 -14.16
CA ALA A 62 -18.45 5.60 -13.56
C ALA A 62 -17.07 4.91 -13.39
N ALA A 63 -16.08 5.25 -14.22
CA ALA A 63 -14.72 4.75 -14.06
C ALA A 63 -13.97 5.49 -12.93
N CYS A 64 -14.19 6.80 -12.76
CA CYS A 64 -13.67 7.57 -11.63
C CYS A 64 -14.21 7.03 -10.30
N ASP A 65 -15.52 6.78 -10.23
CA ASP A 65 -16.17 6.26 -9.02
C ASP A 65 -15.58 4.90 -8.62
N ARG A 66 -15.49 3.95 -9.56
CA ARG A 66 -14.87 2.64 -9.28
C ARG A 66 -13.42 2.76 -8.83
N ALA A 67 -12.64 3.68 -9.42
CA ALA A 67 -11.25 3.87 -9.03
C ALA A 67 -11.12 4.51 -7.64
N HIS A 68 -12.08 5.35 -7.24
CA HIS A 68 -12.19 5.87 -5.89
C HIS A 68 -12.55 4.76 -4.90
N ASP A 69 -13.60 3.98 -5.18
CA ASP A 69 -14.06 2.88 -4.32
C ASP A 69 -12.94 1.87 -4.05
N VAL A 70 -12.27 1.38 -5.10
CA VAL A 70 -11.15 0.42 -4.96
C VAL A 70 -10.04 0.97 -4.08
N LEU A 71 -9.68 2.24 -4.26
CA LEU A 71 -8.61 2.86 -3.48
C LEU A 71 -9.04 3.11 -2.02
N SER A 72 -10.32 3.42 -1.82
CA SER A 72 -10.93 3.56 -0.49
C SER A 72 -10.87 2.24 0.27
N ASP A 73 -11.35 1.15 -0.34
CA ASP A 73 -11.35 -0.20 0.21
C ASP A 73 -9.94 -0.68 0.57
N LEU A 74 -8.96 -0.43 -0.31
CA LEU A 74 -7.57 -0.82 -0.05
C LEU A 74 -6.98 -0.07 1.13
N SER A 75 -7.26 1.23 1.26
CA SER A 75 -6.77 2.01 2.39
C SER A 75 -7.44 1.58 3.70
N GLU A 76 -8.73 1.29 3.70
CA GLU A 76 -9.42 0.74 4.88
C GLU A 76 -8.81 -0.62 5.26
N ALA A 77 -8.66 -1.53 4.30
CA ALA A 77 -8.05 -2.84 4.51
C ALA A 77 -6.63 -2.75 5.10
N ILE A 78 -5.81 -1.77 4.67
CA ILE A 78 -4.48 -1.55 5.24
C ILE A 78 -4.56 -1.09 6.70
N LEU A 79 -5.47 -0.18 7.01
CA LEU A 79 -5.61 0.37 8.36
C LEU A 79 -6.18 -0.67 9.33
N GLU A 80 -7.06 -1.57 8.87
CA GLU A 80 -7.64 -2.64 9.66
C GLU A 80 -6.76 -3.89 9.80
N ALA A 81 -5.86 -4.14 8.84
CA ALA A 81 -5.02 -5.34 8.84
C ALA A 81 -4.15 -5.43 10.11
N GLU A 82 -4.01 -6.64 10.65
CA GLU A 82 -3.19 -6.88 11.83
C GLU A 82 -1.71 -6.59 11.52
N THR A 83 -1.07 -5.85 12.43
CA THR A 83 0.37 -5.54 12.33
C THR A 83 1.18 -6.74 12.77
N THR A 84 1.97 -7.32 11.84
CA THR A 84 2.80 -8.52 12.11
C THR A 84 4.29 -8.20 12.16
N ASP A 85 4.73 -7.19 11.41
CA ASP A 85 6.06 -6.59 11.54
C ASP A 85 5.90 -5.08 11.74
N PRO A 86 5.86 -4.60 12.99
CA PRO A 86 5.67 -3.18 13.28
C PRO A 86 6.69 -2.26 12.62
N LYS A 87 7.91 -2.73 12.30
CA LYS A 87 8.94 -1.90 11.65
C LYS A 87 8.64 -1.67 10.18
N ALA A 88 8.01 -2.63 9.51
CA ALA A 88 7.62 -2.54 8.11
C ALA A 88 6.21 -1.96 7.94
N ASP A 89 5.27 -2.40 8.77
CA ASP A 89 3.84 -2.16 8.62
C ASP A 89 3.40 -0.76 9.10
N LEU A 90 3.92 -0.28 10.25
CA LEU A 90 3.52 1.02 10.79
C LEU A 90 3.87 2.21 9.88
N PRO A 91 5.06 2.26 9.24
CA PRO A 91 5.35 3.30 8.26
C PRO A 91 4.41 3.28 7.06
N ILE A 92 3.88 2.12 6.68
CA ILE A 92 2.90 1.99 5.60
C ILE A 92 1.55 2.53 6.05
N LYS A 93 1.03 2.11 7.22
CA LYS A 93 -0.22 2.65 7.78
C LYS A 93 -0.15 4.17 7.95
N ALA A 94 0.99 4.69 8.42
CA ALA A 94 1.21 6.14 8.53
C ALA A 94 1.16 6.85 7.17
N GLN A 95 1.69 6.24 6.11
CA GLN A 95 1.59 6.79 4.75
C GLN A 95 0.16 6.79 4.23
N VAL A 96 -0.62 5.74 4.50
CA VAL A 96 -2.06 5.71 4.15
C VAL A 96 -2.80 6.85 4.84
N VAL A 97 -2.62 7.03 6.15
CA VAL A 97 -3.22 8.13 6.91
C VAL A 97 -2.83 9.49 6.31
N ALA A 98 -1.54 9.71 6.03
CA ALA A 98 -1.05 10.98 5.50
C ALA A 98 -1.56 11.29 4.08
N ARG A 99 -1.88 10.26 3.29
CA ARG A 99 -2.28 10.41 1.89
C ARG A 99 -3.79 10.39 1.68
N ARG A 100 -4.58 9.92 2.65
CA ARG A 100 -6.04 9.73 2.52
C ARG A 100 -6.74 10.94 1.91
N GLU A 101 -6.47 12.15 2.43
CA GLU A 101 -7.08 13.38 1.92
C GLU A 101 -6.67 13.69 0.47
N ALA A 102 -5.39 13.52 0.14
CA ALA A 102 -4.90 13.79 -1.22
C ALA A 102 -5.39 12.77 -2.25
N ASP A 103 -5.47 11.50 -1.86
CA ASP A 103 -5.81 10.39 -2.75
C ASP A 103 -7.34 10.22 -2.90
N LEU A 104 -8.13 10.48 -1.84
CA LEU A 104 -9.58 10.22 -1.78
C LEU A 104 -10.44 11.46 -1.54
N GLY A 105 -9.85 12.62 -1.25
CA GLY A 105 -10.58 13.88 -1.02
C GLY A 105 -11.20 14.01 0.37
N ALA A 106 -10.93 13.07 1.27
CA ALA A 106 -11.37 13.12 2.67
C ALA A 106 -10.24 12.62 3.59
N PRO A 107 -10.03 13.28 4.75
CA PRO A 107 -9.09 12.78 5.75
C PRO A 107 -9.60 11.47 6.37
N CYS A 108 -8.71 10.74 7.04
CA CYS A 108 -9.12 9.60 7.85
C CYS A 108 -10.08 10.03 8.96
N ASP A 109 -11.02 9.15 9.30
CA ASP A 109 -11.94 9.39 10.41
C ASP A 109 -11.30 9.13 11.78
N GLU A 110 -12.00 9.51 12.85
CA GLU A 110 -11.50 9.35 14.22
C GLU A 110 -11.25 7.88 14.60
N GLY A 111 -12.03 6.94 14.05
CA GLY A 111 -11.89 5.50 14.31
C GLY A 111 -10.63 4.92 13.66
N GLU A 112 -10.40 5.26 12.39
CA GLU A 112 -9.19 4.91 11.64
C GLU A 112 -7.92 5.43 12.33
N ILE A 113 -7.93 6.70 12.75
CA ILE A 113 -6.81 7.31 13.47
C ILE A 113 -6.59 6.64 14.83
N ALA A 114 -7.66 6.39 15.58
CA ALA A 114 -7.56 5.73 16.88
C ALA A 114 -7.02 4.30 16.77
N SER A 115 -7.40 3.57 15.72
CA SER A 115 -6.88 2.23 15.41
C SER A 115 -5.38 2.28 15.13
N PHE A 116 -4.94 3.18 14.24
CA PHE A 116 -3.52 3.38 13.96
C PHE A 116 -2.71 3.75 15.22
N CYS A 117 -3.22 4.68 16.04
CA CYS A 117 -2.57 5.04 17.30
C CYS A 117 -2.45 3.86 18.27
N ARG A 118 -3.46 2.97 18.31
CA ARG A 118 -3.42 1.75 19.13
C ARG A 118 -2.31 0.81 18.66
N ASP A 119 -2.18 0.59 17.35
CA ASP A 119 -1.11 -0.25 16.79
C ASP A 119 0.28 0.27 17.16
N VAL A 120 0.48 1.60 17.08
CA VAL A 120 1.72 2.26 17.52
C VAL A 120 1.97 2.02 19.01
N GLN A 121 0.95 2.18 19.87
CA GLN A 121 1.09 1.95 21.31
C GLN A 121 1.45 0.50 21.63
N ILE A 122 0.79 -0.47 20.98
CA ILE A 122 1.07 -1.91 21.16
C ILE A 122 2.52 -2.22 20.76
N ALA A 123 2.95 -1.71 19.60
CA ALA A 123 4.32 -1.93 19.11
C ALA A 123 5.37 -1.34 20.08
N LEU A 124 5.13 -0.16 20.65
CA LEU A 124 6.02 0.48 21.62
C LEU A 124 6.05 -0.26 22.96
N LEU A 125 4.89 -0.72 23.46
CA LEU A 125 4.79 -1.45 24.73
C LEU A 125 5.37 -2.86 24.64
N GLY A 126 5.25 -3.53 23.50
CA GLY A 126 5.88 -4.83 23.24
C GLY A 126 7.42 -4.79 23.17
N HIS A 127 8.02 -3.60 23.11
CA HIS A 127 9.47 -3.39 23.13
C HIS A 127 10.01 -3.00 24.52
N LEU A 128 9.17 -2.93 25.55
CA LEU A 128 9.66 -2.68 26.92
C LEU A 128 10.42 -3.92 27.42
N PRO A 129 11.70 -3.80 27.82
CA PRO A 129 12.37 -4.89 28.49
C PRO A 129 11.64 -5.14 29.81
N THR A 130 11.14 -6.37 29.99
CA THR A 130 10.74 -6.86 31.31
C THR A 130 11.93 -6.68 32.25
N GLN A 131 11.78 -5.77 33.21
CA GLN A 131 12.76 -5.58 34.28
C GLN A 131 12.83 -6.80 35.21
#